data_AF-A0A2N2YJT1-F1
#
_entry.id   AF-A0A2N2YJT1-F1
#
_cell.length_a   1.000
_cell.length_b   1.000
_cell.length_c   1.000
_cell.angle_alpha   90.00
_cell.angle_beta   90.00
_cell.angle_gamma   90.00
#
_symmetry.space_group_name_H-M   'P 1'
#
loop_
_entity.id
_entity.type
_entity.pdbx_description
1 polymer ?
#
loop_
_entity_poly.entity_id
_entity_poly.type
_entity_poly.pdbx_seq_one_letter_code
_entity_poly.pdbx_strand_id
1 'polypeptide(L)'
;MNDPIEELRNKLKEAFFKKEADWTEKIYKSQQYQQELKYLRDISKDFVDSLRYISFYSTRAGKIYDNFLCIRTIDDLIQSSIGILFMVENGIHNTVRRELRFLIEMITKYVLVDYAKMGENFQVKTEYLKDEVPNSSIEVIEDYQTPFSGDLEKEFRNEVKDLFYKSCAYVHPSKRQIDEQMRNFENGNTIGFESAKMLSDINRTIFRTYDMILTMVFHSFGHSMSKDLFEQIFNDNTKWKYHKGKYTKAYKGLLFI
;
A
#
# COMPACT_ATOMS: atom_id res chain seq x y z
N MET A 1 -13.79 -4.44 -54.06
CA MET A 1 -14.20 -3.74 -52.82
C MET A 1 -13.48 -4.45 -51.68
N ASN A 2 -12.67 -3.74 -50.90
CA ASN A 2 -12.11 -4.32 -49.68
C ASN A 2 -13.26 -4.67 -48.74
N ASP A 3 -13.12 -5.78 -48.01
CA ASP A 3 -14.07 -6.18 -46.97
C ASP A 3 -14.22 -5.03 -45.95
N PRO A 4 -15.44 -4.50 -45.71
CA PRO A 4 -15.67 -3.45 -44.71
C PRO A 4 -15.11 -3.77 -43.32
N ILE A 5 -15.06 -5.06 -42.95
CA ILE A 5 -14.47 -5.51 -41.69
C ILE A 5 -12.94 -5.34 -41.70
N GLU A 6 -12.30 -5.64 -42.83
CA GLU A 6 -10.87 -5.49 -43.01
C GLU A 6 -10.43 -4.02 -43.06
N GLU A 7 -11.24 -3.16 -43.68
CA GLU A 7 -11.02 -1.71 -43.67
C GLU A 7 -11.14 -1.14 -42.24
N LEU A 8 -12.17 -1.54 -41.48
CA LEU A 8 -12.33 -1.14 -40.08
C LEU A 8 -11.16 -1.62 -39.22
N ARG A 9 -10.71 -2.86 -39.42
CA ARG A 9 -9.55 -3.44 -38.71
C ARG A 9 -8.29 -2.61 -38.92
N ASN A 10 -8.01 -2.21 -40.16
CA ASN A 10 -6.83 -1.43 -40.48
C ASN A 10 -6.90 -0.03 -39.87
N LYS A 11 -8.06 0.63 -39.95
CA LYS A 11 -8.28 1.93 -39.28
C LYS A 11 -8.09 1.86 -37.77
N LEU A 12 -8.59 0.81 -37.11
CA LEU A 12 -8.41 0.62 -35.67
C LEU A 12 -6.95 0.40 -35.28
N LYS A 13 -6.21 -0.41 -36.05
CA LYS A 13 -4.77 -0.63 -35.84
C LYS A 13 -3.98 0.66 -35.98
N GLU A 14 -4.20 1.42 -37.05
CA GLU A 14 -3.53 2.71 -37.28
C GLU A 14 -3.83 3.71 -36.16
N ALA A 15 -5.10 3.82 -35.74
CA ALA A 15 -5.49 4.69 -34.64
C ALA A 15 -4.82 4.29 -33.32
N PHE A 16 -4.73 2.98 -33.03
CA PHE A 16 -4.05 2.47 -31.85
C PHE A 16 -2.56 2.79 -31.87
N PHE A 17 -1.84 2.45 -32.94
CA PHE A 17 -0.40 2.71 -33.05
C PHE A 17 -0.08 4.21 -32.97
N LYS A 18 -0.92 5.05 -33.59
CA LYS A 18 -0.78 6.49 -33.48
C LYS A 18 -0.94 6.96 -32.03
N LYS A 19 -1.98 6.48 -31.34
CA LYS A 19 -2.21 6.81 -29.92
C LYS A 19 -1.03 6.36 -29.06
N GLU A 20 -0.54 5.14 -29.26
CA GLU A 20 0.62 4.58 -28.54
C GLU A 20 1.88 5.43 -28.72
N ALA A 21 2.20 5.81 -29.96
CA ALA A 21 3.34 6.67 -30.25
C ALA A 21 3.19 8.06 -29.62
N ASP A 22 2.01 8.67 -29.76
CA ASP A 22 1.67 9.97 -29.17
C ASP A 22 1.80 9.94 -27.64
N TRP A 23 1.26 8.91 -26.99
CA TRP A 23 1.29 8.78 -25.53
C TRP A 23 2.70 8.51 -25.02
N THR A 24 3.45 7.66 -25.71
CA THR A 24 4.83 7.35 -25.36
C THR A 24 5.67 8.61 -25.37
N GLU A 25 5.58 9.42 -26.43
CA GLU A 25 6.41 10.62 -26.57
C GLU A 25 5.98 11.74 -25.60
N LYS A 26 4.68 12.00 -25.51
CA LYS A 26 4.15 13.15 -24.75
C LYS A 26 4.03 12.88 -23.26
N ILE A 27 3.71 11.64 -22.87
CA ILE A 27 3.39 11.29 -21.50
C ILE A 27 4.47 10.39 -20.91
N TYR A 28 4.74 9.22 -21.48
CA TYR A 28 5.66 8.27 -20.84
C TYR A 28 7.09 8.75 -20.79
N LYS A 29 7.59 9.39 -21.84
CA LYS A 29 8.92 10.01 -21.84
C LYS A 29 8.96 11.37 -21.12
N SER A 30 7.82 11.90 -20.70
CA SER A 30 7.81 13.17 -19.97
C SER A 30 8.58 13.05 -18.66
N GLN A 31 9.28 14.13 -18.30
CA GLN A 31 10.05 14.18 -17.06
C GLN A 31 9.17 13.90 -15.83
N GLN A 32 7.94 14.45 -15.82
CA GLN A 32 7.01 14.25 -14.70
C GLN A 32 6.62 12.79 -14.54
N TYR A 33 6.25 12.10 -15.62
CA TYR A 33 5.89 10.68 -15.56
C TYR A 33 7.06 9.81 -15.10
N GLN A 34 8.26 10.06 -15.64
CA GLN A 34 9.46 9.33 -15.25
C GLN A 34 9.85 9.55 -13.79
N GLN A 35 9.68 10.78 -13.26
CA GLN A 35 9.90 11.06 -11.84
C GLN A 35 8.91 10.31 -10.95
N GLU A 36 7.64 10.26 -11.34
CA GLU A 36 6.61 9.52 -10.61
C GLU A 36 6.83 8.01 -10.66
N LEU A 37 7.25 7.44 -11.80
CA LEU A 37 7.65 6.03 -11.89
C LEU A 37 8.85 5.74 -10.99
N LYS A 38 9.85 6.60 -11.00
CA LYS A 38 11.01 6.46 -10.12
C LYS A 38 10.58 6.52 -8.66
N TYR A 39 9.69 7.45 -8.31
CA TYR A 39 9.19 7.58 -6.94
C TYR A 39 8.44 6.32 -6.49
N LEU A 40 7.54 5.77 -7.33
CA LEU A 40 6.86 4.49 -7.10
C LEU A 40 7.84 3.36 -6.80
N ARG A 41 8.87 3.21 -7.64
CA ARG A 41 9.91 2.18 -7.48
C ARG A 41 10.67 2.37 -6.17
N ASP A 42 11.08 3.60 -5.87
CA ASP A 42 11.81 3.91 -4.65
C ASP A 42 10.95 3.58 -3.40
N ILE A 43 9.68 4.03 -3.33
CA ILE A 43 8.82 3.78 -2.16
C ILE A 43 8.48 2.29 -1.99
N SER A 44 8.31 1.56 -3.10
CA SER A 44 7.99 0.13 -3.07
C SER A 44 9.20 -0.68 -2.64
N LYS A 45 10.39 -0.34 -3.16
CA LYS A 45 11.65 -0.96 -2.75
C LYS A 45 11.91 -0.74 -1.26
N ASP A 46 11.83 0.50 -0.79
CA ASP A 46 12.07 0.84 0.61
C ASP A 46 11.08 0.16 1.54
N PHE A 47 9.82 -0.01 1.12
CA PHE A 47 8.81 -0.75 1.89
C PHE A 47 9.19 -2.23 2.02
N VAL A 48 9.45 -2.89 0.89
CA VAL A 48 9.84 -4.31 0.85
C VAL A 48 11.12 -4.56 1.65
N ASP A 49 12.13 -3.72 1.50
CA ASP A 49 13.38 -3.86 2.25
C ASP A 49 13.15 -3.69 3.75
N SER A 50 12.30 -2.72 4.16
CA SER A 50 11.95 -2.53 5.57
C SER A 50 11.30 -3.77 6.16
N LEU A 51 10.34 -4.36 5.46
CA LEU A 51 9.69 -5.60 5.87
C LEU A 51 10.68 -6.77 5.96
N ARG A 52 11.61 -6.89 5.00
CA ARG A 52 12.68 -7.89 5.05
C ARG A 52 13.59 -7.70 6.24
N TYR A 53 14.00 -6.47 6.55
CA TYR A 53 14.83 -6.19 7.72
C TYR A 53 14.10 -6.58 9.01
N ILE A 54 12.80 -6.28 9.12
CA ILE A 54 11.98 -6.69 10.27
C ILE A 54 11.90 -8.22 10.35
N SER A 55 11.60 -8.91 9.25
CA SER A 55 11.54 -10.37 9.20
C SER A 55 12.88 -11.00 9.61
N PHE A 56 14.00 -10.57 9.03
CA PHE A 56 15.31 -11.09 9.39
C PHE A 56 15.67 -10.80 10.84
N TYR A 57 15.43 -9.58 11.34
CA TYR A 57 15.76 -9.24 12.72
C TYR A 57 14.89 -10.00 13.72
N SER A 58 13.62 -10.27 13.36
CA SER A 58 12.68 -11.00 14.21
C SER A 58 13.11 -12.44 14.51
N THR A 59 13.90 -13.06 13.63
CA THR A 59 14.47 -14.40 13.89
C THR A 59 15.33 -14.47 15.16
N ARG A 60 15.86 -13.32 15.63
CA ARG A 60 16.61 -13.21 16.88
C ARG A 60 15.71 -13.28 18.12
N ALA A 61 14.41 -13.01 17.95
CA ALA A 61 13.40 -13.03 18.99
C ALA A 61 12.39 -14.14 18.71
N GLY A 62 12.82 -15.41 18.84
CA GLY A 62 12.07 -16.59 18.38
C GLY A 62 10.58 -16.60 18.74
N LYS A 63 10.20 -16.22 19.96
CA LYS A 63 8.78 -16.15 20.36
C LYS A 63 7.95 -15.15 19.54
N ILE A 64 8.54 -14.03 19.12
CA ILE A 64 7.87 -13.00 18.32
C ILE A 64 7.76 -13.49 16.88
N TYR A 65 8.85 -14.04 16.33
CA TYR A 65 8.84 -14.63 14.99
C TYR A 65 7.78 -15.75 14.84
N ASP A 66 7.72 -16.66 15.82
CA ASP A 66 6.86 -17.85 15.72
C ASP A 66 5.38 -17.56 15.95
N ASN A 67 5.07 -16.54 16.76
CA ASN A 67 3.72 -16.33 17.29
C ASN A 67 3.06 -15.02 16.87
N PHE A 68 3.75 -14.03 16.29
CA PHE A 68 3.09 -12.79 15.87
C PHE A 68 2.51 -12.93 14.47
N LEU A 69 1.21 -12.63 14.32
CA LEU A 69 0.54 -12.63 13.03
C LEU A 69 1.21 -11.63 12.08
N CYS A 70 1.49 -10.41 12.56
CA CYS A 70 2.10 -9.36 11.74
C CYS A 70 3.46 -9.72 11.18
N ILE A 71 4.25 -10.52 11.90
CA ILE A 71 5.57 -10.96 11.47
C ILE A 71 5.46 -12.12 10.49
N ARG A 72 4.58 -13.09 10.77
CA ARG A 72 4.40 -14.27 9.91
C ARG A 72 3.77 -13.96 8.56
N THR A 73 3.06 -12.84 8.44
CA THR A 73 2.46 -12.40 7.17
C THR A 73 3.28 -11.31 6.46
N ILE A 74 4.55 -11.12 6.83
CA ILE A 74 5.45 -10.20 6.11
C ILE A 74 5.57 -10.61 4.64
N ASP A 75 5.62 -11.91 4.34
CA ASP A 75 5.71 -12.38 2.95
C ASP A 75 4.46 -12.01 2.14
N ASP A 76 3.28 -12.03 2.74
CA ASP A 76 2.04 -11.56 2.09
C ASP A 76 2.12 -10.06 1.79
N LEU A 77 2.60 -9.25 2.74
CA LEU A 77 2.82 -7.81 2.52
C LEU A 77 3.82 -7.56 1.38
N ILE A 78 4.94 -8.30 1.35
CA ILE A 78 5.95 -8.19 0.29
C ILE A 78 5.36 -8.58 -1.07
N GLN A 79 4.66 -9.71 -1.13
CA GLN A 79 4.03 -10.21 -2.35
C GLN A 79 3.04 -9.19 -2.91
N SER A 80 2.14 -8.67 -2.06
CA SER A 80 1.18 -7.65 -2.47
C SER A 80 1.86 -6.36 -2.90
N SER A 81 2.94 -5.93 -2.26
CA SER A 81 3.67 -4.73 -2.68
C SER A 81 4.37 -4.86 -4.03
N ILE A 82 4.92 -6.03 -4.33
CA ILE A 82 5.47 -6.33 -5.66
C ILE A 82 4.35 -6.33 -6.70
N GLY A 83 3.21 -6.96 -6.38
CA GLY A 83 2.02 -6.95 -7.23
C GLY A 83 1.51 -5.53 -7.50
N ILE A 84 1.45 -4.68 -6.47
CA ILE A 84 1.07 -3.27 -6.59
C ILE A 84 2.01 -2.52 -7.54
N LEU A 85 3.33 -2.66 -7.37
CA LEU A 85 4.31 -2.04 -8.26
C LEU A 85 4.06 -2.43 -9.71
N PHE A 86 3.95 -3.73 -9.98
CA PHE A 86 3.71 -4.24 -11.33
C PHE A 86 2.39 -3.74 -11.92
N MET A 87 1.31 -3.76 -11.13
CA MET A 87 0.00 -3.29 -11.56
C MET A 87 -0.01 -1.79 -11.88
N VAL A 88 0.64 -0.96 -11.07
CA VAL A 88 0.72 0.49 -11.33
C VAL A 88 1.56 0.78 -12.57
N GLU A 89 2.69 0.10 -12.75
CA GLU A 89 3.52 0.28 -13.96
C GLU A 89 2.77 -0.08 -15.25
N ASN A 90 1.75 -0.94 -15.16
CA ASN A 90 0.88 -1.34 -16.26
C ASN A 90 -0.49 -0.63 -16.24
N GLY A 91 -0.67 0.43 -15.43
CA GLY A 91 -1.88 1.24 -15.46
C GLY A 91 -3.10 0.70 -14.71
N ILE A 92 -2.95 -0.40 -13.97
CA ILE A 92 -4.04 -1.14 -13.32
C ILE A 92 -4.38 -0.53 -11.94
N HIS A 93 -4.71 0.77 -11.90
CA HIS A 93 -4.84 1.54 -10.65
C HIS A 93 -6.04 1.14 -9.77
N ASN A 94 -7.16 0.73 -10.38
CA ASN A 94 -8.35 0.36 -9.61
C ASN A 94 -8.14 -0.93 -8.79
N THR A 95 -7.45 -1.91 -9.36
CA THR A 95 -7.09 -3.15 -8.66
C THR A 95 -6.12 -2.86 -7.52
N VAL A 96 -5.15 -1.96 -7.75
CA VAL A 96 -4.22 -1.50 -6.70
C VAL A 96 -4.97 -0.90 -5.51
N ARG A 97 -6.03 -0.10 -5.73
CA ARG A 97 -6.82 0.43 -4.61
C ARG A 97 -7.51 -0.67 -3.80
N ARG A 98 -7.99 -1.73 -4.44
CA ARG A 98 -8.56 -2.90 -3.74
C ARG A 98 -7.48 -3.64 -2.94
N GLU A 99 -6.28 -3.78 -3.50
CA GLU A 99 -5.15 -4.41 -2.81
C GLU A 99 -4.72 -3.59 -1.58
N LEU A 100 -4.64 -2.26 -1.70
CA LEU A 100 -4.33 -1.38 -0.57
C LEU A 100 -5.38 -1.46 0.54
N ARG A 101 -6.67 -1.63 0.19
CA ARG A 101 -7.75 -1.90 1.16
C ARG A 101 -7.48 -3.19 1.92
N PHE A 102 -7.17 -4.26 1.20
CA PHE A 102 -6.88 -5.55 1.80
C PHE A 102 -5.69 -5.45 2.75
N LEU A 103 -4.58 -4.84 2.33
CA LEU A 103 -3.39 -4.71 3.17
C LEU A 103 -3.63 -3.92 4.45
N ILE A 104 -4.33 -2.78 4.38
CA ILE A 104 -4.59 -1.97 5.57
C ILE A 104 -5.54 -2.69 6.53
N GLU A 105 -6.56 -3.37 6.01
CA GLU A 105 -7.50 -4.16 6.82
C GLU A 105 -6.79 -5.33 7.50
N MET A 106 -6.01 -6.10 6.72
CA MET A 106 -5.25 -7.24 7.19
C MET A 106 -4.30 -6.85 8.32
N ILE A 107 -3.43 -5.86 8.11
CA ILE A 107 -2.45 -5.50 9.12
C ILE A 107 -3.12 -4.96 10.38
N THR A 108 -4.19 -4.16 10.24
CA THR A 108 -4.91 -3.59 11.39
C THR A 108 -5.45 -4.70 12.29
N LYS A 109 -6.07 -5.73 11.68
CA LYS A 109 -6.58 -6.88 12.41
C LYS A 109 -5.47 -7.68 13.06
N TYR A 110 -4.37 -7.92 12.34
CA TYR A 110 -3.26 -8.70 12.88
C TYR A 110 -2.60 -8.01 14.07
N VAL A 111 -2.36 -6.69 13.99
CA VAL A 111 -1.81 -5.95 15.13
C VAL A 111 -2.74 -6.07 16.32
N LEU A 112 -4.03 -5.82 16.12
CA LEU A 112 -5.02 -5.90 17.18
C LEU A 112 -5.01 -7.28 17.85
N VAL A 113 -4.98 -8.37 17.06
CA VAL A 113 -4.94 -9.74 17.60
C VAL A 113 -3.63 -10.00 18.35
N ASP A 114 -2.50 -9.55 17.81
CA ASP A 114 -1.19 -9.71 18.45
C ASP A 114 -1.13 -9.05 19.83
N TYR A 115 -1.78 -7.90 20.00
CA TYR A 115 -1.91 -7.24 21.31
C TYR A 115 -2.97 -7.88 22.21
N ALA A 116 -4.16 -8.20 21.67
CA ALA A 116 -5.24 -8.80 22.44
C ALA A 116 -4.89 -10.19 23.00
N LYS A 117 -4.01 -10.91 22.31
CA LYS A 117 -3.52 -12.26 22.67
C LYS A 117 -1.99 -12.27 22.82
N MET A 118 -1.45 -11.21 23.42
CA MET A 118 -0.02 -11.10 23.70
C MET A 118 0.48 -12.29 24.52
N GLY A 119 1.58 -12.91 24.08
CA GLY A 119 2.18 -14.08 24.76
C GLY A 119 1.53 -15.42 24.42
N GLU A 120 0.35 -15.44 23.80
CA GLU A 120 -0.28 -16.66 23.30
C GLU A 120 0.41 -17.19 22.05
N ASN A 121 0.20 -18.48 21.78
CA ASN A 121 0.74 -19.12 20.57
C ASN A 121 -0.06 -18.73 19.31
N PHE A 122 0.53 -19.01 18.15
CA PHE A 122 -0.07 -18.70 16.85
C PHE A 122 -1.47 -19.28 16.64
N GLN A 123 -1.74 -20.51 17.11
CA GLN A 123 -3.03 -21.18 16.91
C GLN A 123 -4.16 -20.47 17.66
N VAL A 124 -3.93 -20.06 18.90
CA VAL A 124 -4.91 -19.29 19.69
C VAL A 124 -5.22 -17.95 19.02
N LYS A 125 -4.20 -17.32 18.42
CA LYS A 125 -4.36 -16.06 17.70
C LYS A 125 -5.18 -16.21 16.41
N THR A 126 -4.96 -17.26 15.63
CA THR A 126 -5.73 -17.50 14.40
C THR A 126 -7.18 -17.89 14.71
N GLU A 127 -7.42 -18.63 15.80
CA GLU A 127 -8.77 -18.91 16.31
C GLU A 127 -9.48 -17.62 16.75
N TYR A 128 -8.80 -16.77 17.53
CA TYR A 128 -9.35 -15.48 17.94
C TYR A 128 -9.65 -14.56 16.74
N LEU A 129 -8.75 -14.51 15.75
CA LEU A 129 -8.99 -13.77 14.51
C LEU A 129 -10.25 -14.26 13.77
N LYS A 130 -10.50 -15.56 13.76
CA LYS A 130 -11.64 -16.16 13.06
C LYS A 130 -12.96 -15.91 13.79
N ASP A 131 -12.95 -16.09 15.10
CA ASP A 131 -14.17 -16.17 15.90
C ASP A 131 -14.59 -14.80 16.47
N GLU A 132 -13.64 -13.92 16.79
CA GLU A 132 -13.89 -12.66 17.52
C GLU A 132 -13.64 -11.40 16.68
N VAL A 133 -12.90 -11.50 15.57
CA VAL A 133 -12.63 -10.35 14.70
C VAL A 133 -13.54 -10.39 13.46
N PRO A 134 -14.32 -9.32 13.17
CA PRO A 134 -15.19 -9.29 12.02
C PRO A 134 -14.48 -9.54 10.69
N ASN A 135 -15.06 -10.39 9.84
CA ASN A 135 -14.49 -10.76 8.54
C ASN A 135 -14.28 -9.56 7.59
N SER A 136 -15.20 -8.60 7.57
CA SER A 136 -15.06 -7.40 6.74
C SER A 136 -15.51 -6.14 7.48
N SER A 137 -14.57 -5.53 8.19
CA SER A 137 -14.76 -4.27 8.90
C SER A 137 -13.41 -3.70 9.31
N ILE A 138 -13.24 -2.38 9.15
CA ILE A 138 -12.09 -1.64 9.68
C ILE A 138 -12.38 -1.05 11.06
N GLU A 139 -13.61 -1.13 11.58
CA GLU A 139 -14.00 -0.49 12.84
C GLU A 139 -13.19 -0.99 14.05
N VAL A 140 -12.64 -2.20 13.95
CA VAL A 140 -11.69 -2.80 14.90
C VAL A 140 -10.46 -1.92 15.16
N ILE A 141 -10.15 -0.95 14.29
CA ILE A 141 -9.09 0.03 14.53
C ILE A 141 -9.33 0.88 15.79
N GLU A 142 -10.57 1.00 16.28
CA GLU A 142 -10.86 1.71 17.53
C GLU A 142 -10.34 0.99 18.77
N ASP A 143 -10.25 -0.33 18.69
CA ASP A 143 -9.73 -1.17 19.77
C ASP A 143 -8.20 -1.32 19.69
N TYR A 144 -7.58 -0.85 18.60
CA TYR A 144 -6.13 -0.84 18.46
C TYR A 144 -5.49 0.24 19.35
N GLN A 145 -4.72 -0.22 20.35
CA GLN A 145 -3.84 0.63 21.14
C GLN A 145 -2.66 1.08 20.28
N THR A 146 -2.78 2.23 19.63
CA THR A 146 -1.71 2.80 18.79
C THR A 146 -0.51 3.22 19.64
N PRO A 147 0.70 3.36 19.07
CA PRO A 147 1.84 3.91 19.82
C PRO A 147 1.69 5.42 20.09
N PHE A 148 0.70 6.08 19.50
CA PHE A 148 0.48 7.52 19.62
C PHE A 148 -0.49 7.85 20.75
N SER A 149 -0.47 9.12 21.17
CA SER A 149 -1.37 9.66 22.18
C SER A 149 -2.05 10.94 21.70
N GLY A 150 -3.21 11.25 22.26
CA GLY A 150 -3.90 12.53 22.04
C GLY A 150 -4.43 12.68 20.61
N ASP A 151 -4.23 13.84 20.00
CA ASP A 151 -4.78 14.12 18.66
C ASP A 151 -4.19 13.23 17.57
N LEU A 152 -2.93 12.84 17.69
CA LEU A 152 -2.25 12.00 16.69
C LEU A 152 -2.81 10.57 16.67
N GLU A 153 -3.21 10.03 17.81
CA GLU A 153 -3.89 8.74 17.91
C GLU A 153 -5.22 8.76 17.13
N LYS A 154 -6.07 9.75 17.42
CA LYS A 154 -7.36 9.93 16.74
C LYS A 154 -7.17 10.13 15.25
N GLU A 155 -6.20 10.95 14.88
CA GLU A 155 -5.87 11.22 13.49
C GLU A 155 -5.39 9.96 12.75
N PHE A 156 -4.51 9.16 13.37
CA PHE A 156 -4.06 7.89 12.80
C PHE A 156 -5.23 6.94 12.53
N ARG A 157 -6.09 6.72 13.54
CA ARG A 157 -7.28 5.84 13.39
C ARG A 157 -8.21 6.36 12.29
N ASN A 158 -8.49 7.65 12.27
CA ASN A 158 -9.34 8.27 11.25
C ASN A 158 -8.76 8.16 9.84
N GLU A 159 -7.44 8.34 9.67
CA GLU A 159 -6.80 8.18 8.37
C GLU A 159 -6.80 6.73 7.89
N VAL A 160 -6.64 5.75 8.79
CA VAL A 160 -6.79 4.32 8.46
C VAL A 160 -8.22 4.02 7.98
N LYS A 161 -9.24 4.50 8.71
CA LYS A 161 -10.66 4.35 8.30
C LYS A 161 -10.93 5.02 6.96
N ASP A 162 -10.50 6.26 6.79
CA ASP A 162 -10.67 7.02 5.55
C ASP A 162 -10.05 6.30 4.35
N LEU A 163 -8.83 5.78 4.50
CA LEU A 163 -8.15 5.03 3.45
C LEU A 163 -8.90 3.74 3.11
N PHE A 164 -9.36 2.99 4.11
CA PHE A 164 -10.16 1.80 3.92
C PHE A 164 -11.46 2.11 3.17
N TYR A 165 -12.27 3.06 3.65
CA TYR A 165 -13.56 3.40 3.06
C TYR A 165 -13.45 3.97 1.64
N LYS A 166 -12.48 4.83 1.38
CA LYS A 166 -12.21 5.32 0.03
C LYS A 166 -11.82 4.20 -0.92
N SER A 167 -11.13 3.18 -0.43
CA SER A 167 -10.71 2.03 -1.23
C SER A 167 -11.86 1.01 -1.43
N CYS A 168 -12.79 0.91 -0.46
CA CYS A 168 -14.04 0.15 -0.61
C CYS A 168 -14.90 0.63 -1.78
N ALA A 169 -14.89 1.93 -2.08
CA ALA A 169 -15.60 2.49 -3.24
C ALA A 169 -15.12 1.91 -4.58
N TYR A 170 -13.99 1.19 -4.60
CA TYR A 170 -13.45 0.53 -5.79
C TYR A 170 -13.76 -0.97 -5.90
N VAL A 171 -14.47 -1.54 -4.93
CA VAL A 171 -14.84 -2.97 -4.89
C VAL A 171 -16.15 -3.24 -5.64
N HIS A 172 -17.15 -2.36 -5.51
CA HIS A 172 -18.44 -2.49 -6.19
C HIS A 172 -18.63 -1.38 -7.21
N PRO A 173 -19.09 -1.69 -8.44
CA PRO A 173 -19.46 -0.69 -9.43
C PRO A 173 -20.40 0.35 -8.82
N SER A 174 -19.96 1.61 -8.81
CA SER A 174 -20.76 2.73 -8.32
C SER A 174 -20.89 3.80 -9.40
N LYS A 175 -21.93 4.64 -9.32
CA LYS A 175 -22.11 5.79 -10.22
C LYS A 175 -20.84 6.65 -10.28
N ARG A 176 -20.21 6.88 -9.12
CA ARG A 176 -18.94 7.61 -9.03
C ARG A 176 -17.84 7.00 -9.91
N GLN A 177 -17.67 5.68 -9.87
CA GLN A 177 -16.66 4.99 -10.69
C GLN A 177 -16.99 5.07 -12.19
N ILE A 178 -18.26 4.96 -12.56
CA ILE A 178 -18.71 5.10 -13.94
C ILE A 178 -18.40 6.52 -14.43
N ASP A 179 -18.77 7.54 -13.65
CA ASP A 179 -18.49 8.95 -13.99
C ASP A 179 -16.97 9.22 -14.07
N GLU A 180 -16.15 8.63 -13.20
CA GLU A 180 -14.69 8.70 -13.27
C GLU A 180 -14.14 8.03 -14.54
N GLN A 181 -14.67 6.86 -14.93
CA GLN A 181 -14.29 6.17 -16.16
C GLN A 181 -14.68 6.96 -17.40
N MET A 182 -15.89 7.52 -17.44
CA MET A 182 -16.33 8.38 -18.55
C MET A 182 -15.43 9.61 -18.69
N ARG A 183 -15.16 10.32 -17.60
CA ARG A 183 -14.22 11.45 -17.62
C ARG A 183 -12.81 11.05 -18.07
N ASN A 184 -12.32 9.90 -17.63
CA ASN A 184 -11.01 9.41 -18.06
C ASN A 184 -11.00 9.15 -19.56
N PHE A 185 -12.05 8.48 -20.07
CA PHE A 185 -12.21 8.20 -21.50
C PHE A 185 -12.30 9.49 -22.34
N GLU A 186 -13.07 10.48 -21.90
CA GLU A 186 -13.17 11.81 -22.54
C GLU A 186 -11.81 12.51 -22.61
N ASN A 187 -10.97 12.33 -21.59
CA ASN A 187 -9.60 12.85 -21.55
C ASN A 187 -8.58 11.96 -22.29
N GLY A 188 -9.03 10.91 -22.99
CA GLY A 188 -8.18 9.97 -23.71
C GLY A 188 -7.45 8.95 -22.82
N ASN A 189 -7.66 8.99 -21.50
CA ASN A 189 -7.06 8.07 -20.55
C ASN A 189 -7.81 6.73 -20.57
N THR A 190 -7.07 5.66 -20.82
CA THR A 190 -7.55 4.27 -20.75
C THR A 190 -6.51 3.42 -20.04
N ILE A 191 -6.83 2.17 -19.70
CA ILE A 191 -5.83 1.24 -19.15
C ILE A 191 -4.64 1.13 -20.12
N GLY A 192 -3.43 1.32 -19.61
CA GLY A 192 -2.20 1.38 -20.39
C GLY A 192 -1.98 2.70 -21.15
N PHE A 193 -2.77 3.73 -20.83
CA PHE A 193 -2.68 5.10 -21.36
C PHE A 193 -2.99 6.11 -20.25
N GLU A 194 -2.27 6.02 -19.14
CA GLU A 194 -2.46 6.89 -17.97
C GLU A 194 -1.74 8.22 -18.14
N SER A 195 -2.25 9.25 -17.48
CA SER A 195 -1.56 10.54 -17.35
C SER A 195 -0.57 10.53 -16.17
N ALA A 196 0.43 11.42 -16.20
CA ALA A 196 1.34 11.64 -15.08
C ALA A 196 0.61 12.02 -13.77
N LYS A 197 -0.51 12.73 -13.88
CA LYS A 197 -1.36 13.06 -12.72
C LYS A 197 -1.97 11.82 -12.09
N MET A 198 -2.49 10.89 -12.90
CA MET A 198 -3.06 9.64 -12.39
C MET A 198 -2.01 8.80 -11.65
N LEU A 199 -0.79 8.75 -12.18
CA LEU A 199 0.34 8.07 -11.54
C LEU A 199 0.73 8.74 -10.20
N SER A 200 0.82 10.07 -10.18
CA SER A 200 1.10 10.83 -8.95
C SER A 200 0.02 10.62 -7.87
N ASP A 201 -1.25 10.62 -8.26
CA ASP A 201 -2.39 10.43 -7.36
C ASP A 201 -2.40 9.01 -6.75
N ILE A 202 -2.04 7.97 -7.50
CA ILE A 202 -1.92 6.61 -6.96
C ILE A 202 -0.67 6.46 -6.08
N ASN A 203 0.47 7.04 -6.48
CA ASN A 203 1.71 7.03 -5.70
C ASN A 203 1.51 7.61 -4.29
N ARG A 204 0.81 8.74 -4.18
CA ARG A 204 0.47 9.35 -2.89
C ARG A 204 -0.40 8.44 -2.03
N THR A 205 -1.32 7.71 -2.64
CA THR A 205 -2.19 6.74 -1.93
C THR A 205 -1.35 5.57 -1.40
N ILE A 206 -0.46 5.03 -2.25
CA ILE A 206 0.45 3.93 -1.90
C ILE A 206 1.38 4.35 -0.76
N PHE A 207 2.06 5.49 -0.89
CA PHE A 207 2.99 5.97 0.13
C PHE A 207 2.32 6.13 1.50
N ARG A 208 1.13 6.75 1.55
CA ARG A 208 0.38 6.91 2.80
C ARG A 208 -0.02 5.56 3.41
N THR A 209 -0.46 4.62 2.58
CA THR A 209 -0.83 3.27 3.03
C THR A 209 0.38 2.56 3.62
N TYR A 210 1.50 2.56 2.89
CA TYR A 210 2.75 1.94 3.32
C TYR A 210 3.32 2.58 4.58
N ASP A 211 3.23 3.90 4.75
CA ASP A 211 3.64 4.60 5.98
C ASP A 211 2.84 4.12 7.21
N MET A 212 1.52 3.97 7.08
CA MET A 212 0.68 3.43 8.16
C MET A 212 0.95 1.95 8.44
N ILE A 213 1.12 1.14 7.39
CA ILE A 213 1.47 -0.29 7.55
C ILE A 213 2.81 -0.43 8.25
N LEU A 214 3.86 0.28 7.83
CA LEU A 214 5.17 0.21 8.48
C LEU A 214 5.09 0.63 9.94
N THR A 215 4.35 1.68 10.26
CA THR A 215 4.12 2.11 11.64
C THR A 215 3.51 1.00 12.49
N MET A 216 2.48 0.32 11.97
CA MET A 216 1.82 -0.81 12.64
C MET A 216 2.73 -2.04 12.79
N VAL A 217 3.51 -2.37 11.76
CA VAL A 217 4.46 -3.48 11.79
C VAL A 217 5.58 -3.19 12.80
N PHE A 218 6.16 -2.00 12.78
CA PHE A 218 7.17 -1.62 13.77
C PHE A 218 6.60 -1.63 15.19
N HIS A 219 5.40 -1.09 15.40
CA HIS A 219 4.78 -1.11 16.72
C HIS A 219 4.62 -2.55 17.23
N SER A 220 4.06 -3.43 16.39
CA SER A 220 3.88 -4.86 16.70
C SER A 220 5.20 -5.58 16.91
N PHE A 221 6.25 -5.17 16.20
CA PHE A 221 7.58 -5.70 16.39
C PHE A 221 8.15 -5.34 17.76
N GLY A 222 7.66 -4.27 18.39
CA GLY A 222 8.02 -3.86 19.74
C GLY A 222 9.13 -2.81 19.76
N HIS A 223 9.13 -2.04 20.85
CA HIS A 223 9.95 -0.83 20.99
C HIS A 223 11.45 -1.10 20.85
N SER A 224 12.00 -2.07 21.60
CA SER A 224 13.45 -2.32 21.61
C SER A 224 13.98 -2.73 20.23
N MET A 225 13.32 -3.68 19.56
CA MET A 225 13.81 -4.15 18.27
C MET A 225 13.55 -3.16 17.15
N SER A 226 12.45 -2.39 17.22
CA SER A 226 12.24 -1.26 16.33
C SER A 226 13.37 -0.25 16.49
N LYS A 227 13.69 0.14 17.72
CA LYS A 227 14.78 1.09 18.01
C LYS A 227 16.09 0.62 17.41
N ASP A 228 16.47 -0.64 17.63
CA ASP A 228 17.68 -1.22 17.04
C ASP A 228 17.70 -1.11 15.51
N LEU A 229 16.60 -1.45 14.83
CA LEU A 229 16.50 -1.33 13.38
C LEU A 229 16.61 0.12 12.90
N PHE A 230 15.99 1.05 13.61
CA PHE A 230 16.11 2.48 13.30
C PHE A 230 17.54 2.97 13.47
N GLU A 231 18.21 2.62 14.57
CA GLU A 231 19.60 2.99 14.83
C GLU A 231 20.57 2.38 13.81
N GLN A 232 20.45 1.09 13.52
CA GLN A 232 21.46 0.33 12.78
C GLN A 232 21.26 0.35 11.26
N ILE A 233 20.03 0.63 10.79
CA ILE A 233 19.68 0.50 9.37
C ILE A 233 19.05 1.78 8.83
N PHE A 234 17.92 2.19 9.39
CA PHE A 234 17.11 3.24 8.74
C PHE A 234 17.72 4.63 8.90
N ASN A 235 18.31 4.97 10.05
CA ASN A 235 18.90 6.29 10.28
C ASN A 235 20.14 6.53 9.41
N ASP A 236 20.96 5.50 9.18
CA ASP A 236 22.13 5.58 8.29
C ASP A 236 21.72 5.70 6.82
N ASN A 237 20.59 5.08 6.44
CA ASN A 237 20.00 5.28 5.12
C ASN A 237 19.18 6.59 5.05
N THR A 238 19.90 7.72 4.90
CA THR A 238 19.29 9.06 4.74
C THR A 238 18.33 9.19 3.55
N LYS A 239 18.40 8.27 2.58
CA LYS A 239 17.54 8.27 1.38
C LYS A 239 16.25 7.47 1.54
N TRP A 240 16.09 6.75 2.65
CA TRP A 240 14.90 5.95 2.93
C TRP A 240 13.65 6.84 2.93
N LYS A 241 12.68 6.53 2.06
CA LYS A 241 11.54 7.43 1.79
C LYS A 241 10.65 7.67 3.00
N TYR A 242 10.55 6.70 3.91
CA TYR A 242 9.65 6.76 5.05
C TYR A 242 10.15 7.64 6.19
N HIS A 243 11.37 8.20 6.09
CA HIS A 243 11.76 9.37 6.92
C HIS A 243 10.82 10.57 6.72
N LYS A 244 10.16 10.65 5.55
CA LYS A 244 9.17 11.69 5.22
C LYS A 244 7.73 11.25 5.50
N GLY A 245 7.53 10.00 5.91
CA GLY A 245 6.23 9.48 6.32
C GLY A 245 5.76 10.19 7.58
N LYS A 246 4.48 10.52 7.65
CA LYS A 246 3.92 11.24 8.80
C LYS A 246 4.02 10.38 10.04
N TYR A 247 3.58 9.13 9.93
CA TYR A 247 3.43 8.24 11.07
C TYR A 247 4.73 7.50 11.40
N THR A 248 5.49 7.07 10.39
CA THR A 248 6.82 6.47 10.62
C THR A 248 7.77 7.46 11.29
N LYS A 249 7.76 8.73 10.87
CA LYS A 249 8.56 9.79 11.51
C LYS A 249 8.13 10.04 12.96
N ALA A 250 6.82 10.11 13.22
CA ALA A 250 6.30 10.29 14.57
C ALA A 250 6.68 9.11 15.47
N TYR A 251 6.50 7.88 14.98
CA TYR A 251 6.87 6.66 15.68
C TYR A 251 8.35 6.60 15.99
N LYS A 252 9.22 6.93 15.01
CA LYS A 252 10.65 7.08 15.24
C LYS A 252 10.92 8.02 16.41
N GLY A 253 10.26 9.18 16.45
CA GLY A 253 10.40 10.13 17.57
C GLY A 253 10.19 9.47 18.93
N LEU A 254 9.17 8.62 19.06
CA LEU A 254 8.84 7.90 20.30
C LEU A 254 9.87 6.86 20.71
N LEU A 255 10.70 6.36 19.80
CA LEU A 255 11.76 5.36 20.11
C LEU A 255 12.98 5.96 20.82
N PHE A 256 13.14 7.28 20.75
CA PHE A 256 14.33 8.00 21.25
C PHE A 256 14.00 9.05 22.33
N ILE A 257 12.81 8.95 22.93
CA ILE A 257 12.44 9.66 24.17
C ILE A 257 12.85 8.78 25.35
#